data_AF-A0A512JCS7-F1
#
_entry.id   AF-A0A512JCS7-F1
#
_cell.length_a   1.000
_cell.length_b   1.000
_cell.length_c   1.000
_cell.angle_alpha   90.00
_cell.angle_beta   90.00
_cell.angle_gamma   90.00
#
_symmetry.space_group_name_H-M   'P 1'
#
loop_
_entity.id
_entity.type
_entity.pdbx_description
1 polymer ?
#
loop_
_entity_poly.entity_id
_entity_poly.type
_entity_poly.pdbx_seq_one_letter_code
_entity_poly.pdbx_strand_id
1 'polypeptide(L)'
;MGQFKANQLVDRLEAAAKARQATVARFRARPAADDPIVLARQSARRAIIQAREVREHEREMARQEAGAQREAEALAELERQEAERIRQAAEKAERQAALAAEQKAARDARFAARKARARR
;
A
#
# COMPACT_ATOMS: atom_id res chain seq x y z
N MET A 1 54.40 -36.74 22.84
CA MET A 1 53.21 -35.86 22.73
C MET A 1 53.05 -35.35 21.30
N GLY A 2 52.54 -36.16 20.36
CA GLY A 2 52.45 -35.73 18.94
C GLY A 2 51.50 -36.54 18.03
N GLN A 3 51.13 -37.76 18.40
CA GLN A 3 50.32 -38.64 17.55
C GLN A 3 48.85 -38.22 17.40
N PHE A 4 48.27 -37.50 18.36
CA PHE A 4 46.86 -37.10 18.32
C PHE A 4 46.52 -36.05 17.24
N LYS A 5 47.49 -35.24 16.79
CA LYS A 5 47.25 -34.18 15.77
C LYS A 5 47.46 -34.67 14.33
N ALA A 6 48.35 -35.63 14.12
CA ALA A 6 48.62 -36.19 12.79
C ALA A 6 47.42 -36.98 12.24
N ASN A 7 46.78 -37.79 13.09
CA ASN A 7 45.59 -38.56 12.72
C ASN A 7 44.43 -37.65 12.28
N GLN A 8 44.21 -36.53 12.97
CA GLN A 8 43.15 -35.58 12.63
C GLN A 8 43.31 -34.92 11.25
N LEU A 9 44.54 -34.66 10.81
CA LEU A 9 44.80 -34.10 9.49
C LEU A 9 44.52 -35.14 8.39
N VAL A 10 44.97 -36.37 8.60
CA VAL A 10 44.73 -37.49 7.67
C VAL A 10 43.24 -37.76 7.56
N ASP A 11 42.52 -37.84 8.68
CA ASP A 11 41.06 -38.04 8.71
C ASP A 11 40.31 -36.94 7.94
N ARG A 12 40.75 -35.68 8.06
CA ARG A 12 40.16 -34.55 7.31
C ARG A 12 40.41 -34.65 5.81
N LEU A 13 41.62 -35.05 5.40
CA LEU A 13 41.96 -35.23 3.99
C LEU A 13 41.17 -36.40 3.37
N GLU A 14 41.03 -37.49 4.10
CA GLU A 14 40.19 -38.62 3.68
C GLU A 14 38.72 -38.24 3.60
N ALA A 15 38.19 -37.52 4.59
CA ALA A 15 36.81 -37.03 4.57
C ALA A 15 36.58 -36.10 3.37
N ALA A 16 37.51 -35.19 3.08
CA ALA A 16 37.45 -34.32 1.91
C ALA A 16 37.51 -35.10 0.59
N ALA A 17 38.36 -36.13 0.49
CA ALA A 17 38.45 -37.00 -0.67
C ALA A 17 37.14 -37.78 -0.90
N LYS A 18 36.57 -38.37 0.16
CA LYS A 18 35.28 -39.07 0.13
C LYS A 18 34.14 -38.12 -0.24
N ALA A 19 34.13 -36.88 0.27
CA ALA A 19 33.12 -35.88 -0.09
C ALA A 19 33.19 -35.50 -1.57
N ARG A 20 34.39 -35.31 -2.12
CA ARG A 20 34.60 -35.05 -3.57
C ARG A 20 34.11 -36.23 -4.42
N GLN A 21 34.52 -37.45 -4.07
CA GLN A 21 34.05 -38.66 -4.74
C GLN A 21 32.52 -38.80 -4.70
N ALA A 22 31.91 -38.57 -3.54
CA ALA A 22 30.46 -38.60 -3.38
C ALA A 22 29.76 -37.55 -4.25
N THR A 23 30.35 -36.36 -4.40
CA THR A 23 29.80 -35.27 -5.23
C THR A 23 29.83 -35.64 -6.71
N VAL A 24 30.96 -36.18 -7.19
CA VAL A 24 31.10 -36.66 -8.57
C VAL A 24 30.17 -37.84 -8.84
N ALA A 25 30.06 -38.79 -7.91
CA ALA A 25 29.15 -39.92 -8.01
C ALA A 25 27.69 -39.47 -8.10
N ARG A 26 27.27 -38.50 -7.26
CA ARG A 26 25.94 -37.89 -7.33
C ARG A 26 25.69 -37.20 -8.67
N PHE A 27 26.68 -36.51 -9.23
CA PHE A 27 26.55 -35.86 -10.53
C PHE A 27 26.38 -36.89 -11.65
N ARG A 28 27.18 -37.96 -11.66
CA ARG A 28 27.09 -39.05 -12.65
C ARG A 28 25.79 -39.85 -12.53
N ALA A 29 25.26 -40.00 -11.32
CA ALA A 29 24.01 -40.71 -11.05
C ALA A 29 22.75 -39.86 -11.32
N ARG A 30 22.88 -38.60 -11.74
CA ARG A 30 21.72 -37.77 -12.08
C ARG A 30 21.03 -38.35 -13.32
N PRO A 31 19.70 -38.51 -13.29
CA PRO A 31 18.93 -38.87 -14.48
C PRO A 31 19.12 -37.81 -15.56
N ALA A 32 19.07 -38.25 -16.83
CA ALA A 32 19.15 -37.37 -17.98
C ALA A 32 17.98 -36.36 -17.99
N ALA A 33 18.12 -35.26 -18.73
CA ALA A 33 17.06 -34.28 -18.87
C ALA A 33 15.78 -34.87 -19.49
N ASP A 34 15.96 -35.85 -20.38
CA ASP A 34 14.87 -36.54 -21.08
C ASP A 34 14.30 -37.73 -20.29
N ASP A 35 14.78 -37.97 -19.07
CA ASP A 35 14.21 -38.98 -18.19
C ASP A 35 12.73 -38.64 -17.87
N PRO A 36 11.80 -39.58 -18.01
CA PRO A 36 10.37 -39.32 -17.87
C PRO A 36 9.99 -38.77 -16.48
N ILE A 37 10.71 -39.16 -15.42
CA ILE A 37 10.47 -38.66 -14.06
C ILE A 37 10.93 -37.21 -13.94
N VAL A 38 12.04 -36.85 -14.59
CA VAL A 38 12.55 -35.46 -14.62
C VAL A 38 11.58 -34.57 -15.39
N LEU A 39 11.10 -35.00 -16.56
CA LEU A 39 10.11 -34.29 -17.35
C LEU A 39 8.78 -34.10 -16.59
N ALA A 40 8.29 -35.14 -15.91
CA ALA A 40 7.10 -35.06 -15.08
C ALA A 40 7.26 -34.01 -13.96
N ARG A 41 8.41 -33.98 -13.27
CA ARG A 41 8.69 -32.96 -12.25
C ARG A 41 8.78 -31.55 -12.84
N GLN A 42 9.39 -31.39 -14.01
CA GLN A 42 9.49 -30.10 -14.68
C GLN A 42 8.11 -29.59 -15.11
N SER A 43 7.28 -30.45 -15.70
CA SER A 43 5.91 -30.10 -16.11
C SER A 43 5.05 -29.68 -14.90
N ALA A 44 5.10 -30.44 -13.79
CA ALA A 44 4.39 -30.08 -12.56
C ALA A 44 4.85 -28.72 -12.00
N ARG A 45 6.17 -28.45 -12.00
CA ARG A 45 6.70 -27.14 -11.59
C ARG A 45 6.24 -26.02 -12.51
N ARG A 46 6.27 -26.22 -13.82
CA ARG A 46 5.78 -25.23 -14.81
C ARG A 46 4.30 -24.93 -14.60
N ALA A 47 3.47 -25.95 -14.37
CA ALA A 47 2.05 -25.77 -14.08
C ALA A 47 1.82 -24.94 -12.81
N ILE A 48 2.59 -25.18 -11.75
CA ILE A 48 2.53 -24.37 -10.52
C ILE A 48 2.94 -22.91 -10.77
N ILE A 49 4.00 -22.69 -11.56
CA ILE A 49 4.48 -21.35 -11.89
C ILE A 49 3.43 -20.60 -12.69
N GLN A 50 2.87 -21.21 -13.74
CA GLN A 50 1.80 -20.63 -14.55
C GLN A 50 0.57 -20.29 -13.70
N ALA A 51 0.15 -21.19 -12.80
CA ALA A 51 -0.96 -20.94 -11.89
C ALA A 51 -0.66 -19.85 -10.85
N ARG A 52 0.62 -19.57 -10.55
CA ARG A 52 1.01 -18.42 -9.71
C ARG A 52 0.98 -17.13 -10.52
N GLU A 53 1.52 -17.14 -11.73
CA GLU A 53 1.54 -15.99 -12.63
C GLU A 53 0.12 -15.50 -12.94
N VAL A 54 -0.81 -16.41 -13.24
CA VAL A 54 -2.23 -16.07 -13.44
C VAL A 54 -2.81 -15.40 -12.20
N ARG A 55 -2.59 -15.97 -11.00
CA ARG A 55 -3.10 -15.38 -9.75
C ARG A 55 -2.47 -14.04 -9.41
N GLU A 56 -1.18 -13.84 -9.70
CA GLU A 56 -0.54 -12.54 -9.48
C GLU A 56 -1.10 -11.49 -10.43
N HIS A 57 -1.28 -11.85 -11.71
CA HIS A 57 -1.89 -10.97 -12.70
C HIS A 57 -3.32 -10.58 -12.30
N GLU A 58 -4.17 -11.54 -11.94
CA GLU A 58 -5.52 -11.28 -11.44
C GLU A 58 -5.52 -10.36 -10.21
N ARG A 59 -4.63 -10.61 -9.24
CA ARG A 59 -4.48 -9.74 -8.07
C ARG A 59 -4.01 -8.33 -8.43
N GLU A 60 -3.12 -8.20 -9.40
CA GLU A 60 -2.61 -6.91 -9.83
C GLU A 60 -3.70 -6.09 -10.51
N MET A 61 -4.47 -6.70 -11.42
CA MET A 61 -5.62 -6.05 -12.05
C MET A 61 -6.65 -5.61 -11.00
N ALA A 62 -6.99 -6.49 -10.04
CA ALA A 62 -7.91 -6.13 -8.96
C ALA A 62 -7.38 -5.00 -8.06
N ARG A 63 -6.06 -4.94 -7.81
CA ARG A 63 -5.44 -3.84 -7.06
C ARG A 63 -5.50 -2.53 -7.82
N GLN A 64 -5.26 -2.55 -9.13
CA GLN A 64 -5.32 -1.36 -9.98
C GLN A 64 -6.76 -0.82 -10.04
N GLU A 65 -7.75 -1.68 -10.24
CA GLU A 65 -9.17 -1.29 -10.23
C GLU A 65 -9.60 -0.71 -8.88
N ALA A 66 -9.24 -1.36 -7.77
CA ALA A 66 -9.55 -0.86 -6.43
C ALA A 66 -8.81 0.45 -6.12
N GLY A 67 -7.58 0.63 -6.62
CA GLY A 67 -6.82 1.87 -6.52
C GLY A 67 -7.52 3.02 -7.24
N ALA A 68 -7.92 2.81 -8.50
CA ALA A 68 -8.63 3.80 -9.29
C ALA A 68 -9.98 4.20 -8.66
N GLN A 69 -10.72 3.24 -8.09
CA GLN A 69 -11.97 3.52 -7.36
C GLN A 69 -11.72 4.39 -6.13
N ARG A 70 -10.72 4.06 -5.30
CA ARG A 70 -10.38 4.84 -4.11
C ARG A 70 -9.91 6.25 -4.44
N GLU A 71 -9.14 6.41 -5.51
CA GLU A 71 -8.70 7.73 -5.97
C GLU A 71 -9.89 8.58 -6.45
N ALA A 72 -10.80 7.98 -7.22
CA ALA A 72 -12.03 8.66 -7.66
C ALA A 72 -12.93 9.06 -6.47
N GLU A 73 -13.09 8.16 -5.50
CA GLU A 73 -13.84 8.45 -4.27
C GLU A 73 -13.19 9.56 -3.44
N ALA A 74 -11.86 9.54 -3.29
CA ALA A 74 -11.13 10.56 -2.56
C ALA A 74 -11.26 11.94 -3.22
N LEU A 75 -11.16 12.02 -4.56
CA LEU A 75 -11.40 13.26 -5.30
C LEU A 75 -12.83 13.76 -5.14
N ALA A 76 -13.82 12.88 -5.28
CA ALA A 76 -15.23 13.23 -5.11
C ALA A 76 -15.55 13.71 -3.68
N GLU A 77 -14.88 13.15 -2.67
CA GLU A 77 -15.02 13.58 -1.27
C GLU A 77 -14.37 14.94 -1.03
N LEU A 78 -13.19 15.20 -1.60
CA LEU A 78 -12.56 16.52 -1.54
C LEU A 78 -13.43 17.60 -2.18
N GLU A 79 -13.99 17.33 -3.37
CA GLU A 79 -14.91 18.25 -4.04
C GLU A 79 -16.17 18.54 -3.20
N ARG A 80 -16.74 17.52 -2.55
CA ARG A 80 -17.87 17.70 -1.63
C ARG A 80 -17.50 18.57 -0.45
N GLN A 81 -16.37 18.31 0.18
CA GLN A 81 -15.90 19.09 1.33
C GLN A 81 -15.63 20.55 0.95
N GLU A 82 -15.07 20.81 -0.23
CA GLU A 82 -14.87 22.17 -0.73
C GLU A 82 -16.21 22.87 -1.01
N ALA A 83 -17.14 22.19 -1.67
CA ALA A 83 -18.48 22.73 -1.91
C ALA A 83 -19.22 23.05 -0.60
N GLU A 84 -19.11 22.18 0.41
CA GLU A 84 -19.68 22.41 1.74
C GLU A 84 -19.02 23.59 2.45
N ARG A 85 -17.69 23.72 2.39
CA ARG A 85 -16.97 24.87 2.95
C ARG A 85 -17.41 26.18 2.32
N ILE A 86 -17.58 26.21 0.99
CA ILE A 86 -18.06 27.40 0.28
C ILE A 86 -19.48 27.75 0.72
N ARG A 87 -20.38 26.76 0.80
CA ARG A 87 -21.76 26.97 1.28
C ARG A 87 -21.79 27.51 2.71
N GLN A 88 -21.02 26.90 3.62
CA GLN A 88 -20.94 27.36 5.01
C GLN A 88 -20.34 28.76 5.13
N ALA A 89 -19.35 29.11 4.29
CA ALA A 89 -18.77 30.45 4.27
C ALA A 89 -19.80 31.50 3.79
N ALA A 90 -20.55 31.19 2.73
CA ALA A 90 -21.61 32.05 2.22
C ALA A 90 -22.71 32.25 3.28
N GLU A 91 -23.19 31.17 3.89
CA GLU A 91 -24.22 31.24 4.94
C GLU A 91 -23.74 32.06 6.16
N LYS A 92 -22.48 31.89 6.58
CA LYS A 92 -21.90 32.71 7.65
C LYS A 92 -21.85 34.19 7.28
N ALA A 93 -21.46 34.52 6.04
CA ALA A 93 -21.41 35.89 5.55
C ALA A 93 -22.81 36.52 5.52
N GLU A 94 -23.83 35.79 5.05
CA GLU A 94 -25.22 36.23 5.06
C GLU A 94 -25.74 36.48 6.48
N ARG A 95 -25.50 35.55 7.40
CA ARG A 95 -25.87 35.72 8.82
C ARG A 95 -25.19 36.94 9.44
N GLN A 96 -23.91 37.18 9.16
CA GLN A 96 -23.19 38.35 9.65
C GLN A 96 -23.75 39.65 9.07
N ALA A 97 -24.09 39.67 7.78
CA ALA A 97 -24.71 40.83 7.14
C ALA A 97 -26.09 41.14 7.74
N ALA A 98 -26.91 40.12 8.00
CA ALA A 98 -28.21 40.27 8.66
C ALA A 98 -28.05 40.86 10.08
N LEU A 99 -27.15 40.30 10.89
CA LEU A 99 -26.88 40.82 12.23
C LEU A 99 -26.38 42.27 12.21
N ALA A 100 -25.52 42.63 11.26
CA ALA A 100 -25.04 44.00 11.10
C ALA A 100 -26.18 44.96 10.72
N ALA A 101 -27.08 44.54 9.84
CA ALA A 101 -28.26 45.31 9.45
C ALA A 101 -29.21 45.53 10.63
N GLU A 102 -29.50 44.50 11.42
CA GLU A 102 -30.31 44.59 12.64
C GLU A 102 -29.69 45.54 13.67
N GLN A 103 -28.39 45.42 13.93
CA GLN A 103 -27.68 46.32 14.84
C GLN A 103 -27.74 47.77 14.38
N LYS A 104 -27.59 48.01 13.07
CA LYS A 104 -27.72 49.36 12.50
C LYS A 104 -29.14 49.89 12.68
N ALA A 105 -30.16 49.11 12.34
CA ALA A 105 -31.56 49.51 12.53
C ALA A 105 -31.87 49.85 14.00
N ALA A 106 -31.36 49.05 14.94
CA ALA A 106 -31.50 49.31 16.37
C ALA A 106 -30.80 50.61 16.82
N ARG A 107 -29.59 50.89 16.29
CA ARG A 107 -28.89 52.16 16.54
C ARG A 107 -29.67 53.35 15.98
N ASP A 108 -30.14 53.25 14.74
CA ASP A 108 -30.88 54.32 14.08
C ASP A 108 -32.20 54.62 14.80
N ALA A 109 -32.91 53.60 15.28
CA ALA A 109 -34.10 53.75 16.11
C ALA A 109 -33.81 54.48 17.44
N ARG A 110 -32.69 54.16 18.10
CA ARG A 110 -32.25 54.86 19.33
C ARG A 110 -31.92 56.33 19.05
N PHE A 111 -31.21 56.61 17.96
CA PHE A 111 -30.89 57.99 17.55
C PHE A 111 -32.16 58.78 17.23
N ALA A 112 -33.11 58.19 16.51
CA ALA A 112 -34.41 58.81 16.22
C ALA A 112 -35.18 59.14 17.51
N ALA A 113 -35.25 58.18 18.46
CA ALA A 113 -35.91 58.39 19.75
C ALA A 113 -35.24 59.50 20.58
N ARG A 114 -33.90 59.55 20.62
CA ARG A 114 -33.14 60.62 21.30
C ARG A 114 -33.41 61.98 20.67
N LYS A 115 -33.38 62.07 19.33
CA LYS A 115 -33.64 63.32 18.60
C LYS A 115 -35.07 63.82 18.81
N ALA A 116 -36.05 62.92 18.84
CA ALA A 116 -37.44 63.25 19.15
C ALA A 116 -37.60 63.83 20.57
N ARG A 117 -36.88 63.27 21.56
CA ARG A 117 -36.85 63.84 22.93
C ARG A 117 -36.21 65.22 23.00
N ALA A 118 -35.16 65.48 22.23
CA ALA A 118 -34.44 66.76 22.25
C ALA A 118 -35.17 67.90 21.50
N ARG A 119 -36.15 67.57 20.65
CA ARG A 119 -36.99 68.54 19.93
C ARG A 119 -38.30 68.88 20.64
N ARG A 120 -38.59 68.18 21.73
CA ARG A 120 -39.74 68.40 22.60
C ARG A 120 -39.28 69.22 23.80
#